data_AF-A0A182MRY0-F1
#
_entry.id   AF-A0A182MRY0-F1
#
_cell.length_a   1.000
_cell.length_b   1.000
_cell.length_c   1.000
_cell.angle_alpha   90.00
_cell.angle_beta   90.00
_cell.angle_gamma   90.00
#
_symmetry.space_group_name_H-M   'P 1'
#
loop_
_entity.id
_entity.type
_entity.pdbx_description
1 polymer ?
#
loop_
_entity_poly.entity_id
_entity_poly.type
_entity_poly.pdbx_seq_one_letter_code
_entity_poly.pdbx_strand_id
1 'polypeptide(L)'
;MDELNVGNYGAVIICPYNKAHVIPAARIQRHLFKCRRQYPNAKIDICCFNRAHHVPRQELQDHQKSCPDRALIEVYKYTLDEDTSNTDNSPQTEEQLEQAAAAQRLREEDENWDDMDAPRYNPAEYCMTHPVIRKATHMTPSEKREFRTNERIRIDALNKSMAKNSLSSKANIK
;
A
#
# COMPACT_ATOMS: atom_id res chain seq x y z
N MET A 1 -26.23 5.29 -3.20
CA MET A 1 -26.16 6.61 -3.84
C MET A 1 -26.70 6.43 -5.24
N ASP A 2 -27.54 7.33 -5.73
CA ASP A 2 -28.19 7.17 -7.03
C ASP A 2 -27.17 7.42 -8.14
N GLU A 3 -26.80 6.36 -8.86
CA GLU A 3 -25.92 6.42 -10.01
C GLU A 3 -26.73 6.74 -11.26
N LEU A 4 -26.35 7.80 -11.96
CA LEU A 4 -26.93 8.21 -13.23
C LEU A 4 -25.91 7.94 -14.33
N ASN A 5 -26.34 7.34 -15.45
CA ASN A 5 -25.48 7.13 -16.59
C ASN A 5 -25.65 8.27 -17.60
N VAL A 6 -24.61 9.08 -17.81
CA VAL A 6 -24.61 10.16 -18.80
C VAL A 6 -23.70 9.76 -19.96
N GLY A 7 -24.27 9.72 -21.18
CA GLY A 7 -23.67 9.06 -22.36
C GLY A 7 -22.26 9.47 -22.77
N ASN A 8 -21.70 10.57 -22.25
CA ASN A 8 -20.33 11.01 -22.53
C ASN A 8 -19.39 10.99 -21.29
N TYR A 9 -19.94 10.80 -20.08
CA TYR A 9 -19.20 10.89 -18.80
C TYR A 9 -19.27 9.61 -17.97
N GLY A 10 -19.97 8.58 -18.44
CA GLY A 10 -20.16 7.31 -17.74
C GLY A 10 -21.04 7.45 -16.51
N ALA A 11 -20.82 6.58 -15.51
CA ALA A 11 -21.52 6.61 -14.24
C ALA A 11 -21.14 7.86 -13.43
N VAL A 12 -22.13 8.71 -13.18
CA VAL A 12 -22.03 9.92 -12.37
C VAL A 12 -22.95 9.83 -11.16
N ILE A 13 -22.55 10.50 -10.08
CA ILE A 13 -23.25 10.51 -8.79
C ILE A 13 -23.46 11.96 -8.38
N ILE A 14 -24.64 12.25 -7.84
CA ILE A 14 -24.97 13.56 -7.29
C ILE A 14 -24.42 13.64 -5.86
N CYS A 15 -23.73 14.73 -5.53
CA CYS A 15 -23.18 14.92 -4.19
C CYS A 15 -24.27 15.05 -3.12
N PRO A 16 -24.19 14.33 -1.99
CA PRO A 16 -25.14 14.43 -0.87
C PRO A 16 -25.18 15.82 -0.21
N TYR A 17 -24.07 16.58 -0.27
CA TYR A 17 -23.99 17.91 0.35
C TYR A 17 -24.59 19.01 -0.54
N ASN A 18 -24.51 18.85 -1.86
CA ASN A 18 -24.99 19.85 -2.82
C ASN A 18 -25.43 19.17 -4.12
N LYS A 19 -26.73 19.27 -4.43
CA LYS A 19 -27.35 18.68 -5.61
C LYS A 19 -26.82 19.24 -6.93
N ALA A 20 -26.19 20.41 -6.94
CA ALA A 20 -25.57 20.99 -8.13
C ALA A 20 -24.27 20.28 -8.53
N HIS A 21 -23.65 19.52 -7.62
CA HIS A 21 -22.43 18.79 -7.94
C HIS A 21 -22.76 17.42 -8.53
N VAL A 22 -22.54 17.29 -9.84
CA VAL A 22 -22.58 16.01 -10.57
C VAL A 22 -21.14 15.56 -10.81
N ILE A 23 -20.75 14.43 -10.23
CA ILE A 23 -19.35 13.99 -10.19
C ILE A 23 -19.25 12.56 -10.71
N PRO A 24 -18.23 12.20 -11.51
CA PRO A 24 -17.99 10.81 -11.88
C PRO A 24 -17.82 9.91 -10.66
N ALA A 25 -18.42 8.71 -10.68
CA ALA A 25 -18.39 7.76 -9.55
C ALA A 25 -16.96 7.51 -9.05
N ALA A 26 -16.00 7.32 -9.96
CA ALA A 26 -14.58 7.11 -9.64
C ALA A 26 -13.92 8.27 -8.86
N ARG A 27 -14.49 9.48 -8.89
CA ARG A 27 -13.94 10.69 -8.22
C ARG A 27 -14.73 11.13 -6.99
N ILE A 28 -15.83 10.45 -6.66
CA ILE A 28 -16.74 10.87 -5.59
C ILE A 28 -16.06 10.89 -4.22
N GLN A 29 -15.23 9.89 -3.90
CA GLN A 29 -14.52 9.79 -2.62
C GLN A 29 -13.66 11.02 -2.33
N ARG A 30 -12.87 11.46 -3.32
CA ARG A 30 -12.02 12.66 -3.20
C ARG A 30 -12.85 13.94 -3.10
N HIS A 31 -13.96 14.00 -3.82
CA HIS A 31 -14.89 15.12 -3.76
C HIS A 31 -15.50 15.27 -2.36
N LEU A 32 -16.01 14.17 -1.78
CA LEU A 32 -16.69 14.15 -0.49
C LEU A 32 -15.82 14.70 0.64
N PHE A 33 -14.52 14.39 0.65
CA PHE A 33 -13.58 14.93 1.64
C PHE A 33 -13.51 16.46 1.62
N LYS A 34 -13.47 17.07 0.42
CA LYS A 34 -13.46 18.53 0.27
C LYS A 34 -14.83 19.14 0.57
N CYS A 35 -15.89 18.52 0.05
CA CYS A 35 -17.24 19.04 0.17
C CYS A 35 -17.71 19.03 1.63
N ARG A 36 -17.37 18.00 2.40
CA ARG A 36 -17.64 17.95 3.85
C ARG A 36 -17.04 19.13 4.61
N ARG A 37 -15.81 19.55 4.26
CA ARG A 37 -15.16 20.69 4.90
C ARG A 37 -15.85 22.03 4.57
N GLN A 38 -16.46 22.12 3.39
CA GLN A 38 -17.19 23.31 2.95
C GLN A 38 -18.59 23.41 3.58
N TYR A 39 -19.20 22.28 3.96
CA TYR A 39 -20.51 22.21 4.57
C TYR A 39 -20.46 21.56 5.97
N PRO A 40 -19.85 22.20 6.98
CA PRO A 40 -19.68 21.62 8.31
C PRO A 40 -21.00 21.42 9.06
N ASN A 41 -22.04 22.20 8.72
CA ASN A 41 -23.36 22.14 9.36
C ASN A 41 -24.34 21.17 8.67
N ALA A 42 -23.89 20.45 7.65
CA ALA A 42 -24.75 19.48 6.97
C ALA A 42 -25.01 18.28 7.88
N LYS A 43 -26.28 17.88 8.03
CA LYS A 43 -26.72 16.73 8.83
C LYS A 43 -26.50 15.42 8.08
N ILE A 44 -25.26 15.15 7.68
CA ILE A 44 -24.86 13.98 6.89
C ILE A 44 -23.83 13.19 7.67
N ASP A 45 -24.11 11.91 7.87
CA ASP A 45 -23.23 10.97 8.56
C ASP A 45 -22.62 9.97 7.57
N ILE A 46 -21.58 9.27 8.02
CA ILE A 46 -20.81 8.33 7.21
C ILE A 46 -21.18 6.92 7.62
N CYS A 47 -21.42 6.04 6.64
CA CYS A 47 -21.68 4.62 6.88
C CYS A 47 -20.47 3.92 7.54
N CYS A 48 -20.74 2.98 8.43
CA CYS A 48 -19.71 2.16 9.08
C CYS A 48 -19.06 1.15 8.14
N PHE A 49 -19.78 0.69 7.10
CA PHE A 49 -19.30 -0.33 6.16
C PHE A 49 -18.45 0.26 5.02
N ASN A 50 -18.82 1.45 4.53
CA ASN A 50 -18.09 2.12 3.47
C ASN A 50 -18.01 3.63 3.72
N ARG A 51 -16.78 4.15 3.80
CA ARG A 51 -16.52 5.58 4.05
C ARG A 51 -16.91 6.50 2.89
N ALA A 52 -17.12 5.94 1.69
CA ALA A 52 -17.67 6.67 0.55
C ALA A 52 -19.18 6.93 0.70
N HIS A 53 -19.88 6.16 1.53
CA HIS A 53 -21.31 6.34 1.76
C HIS A 53 -21.58 7.46 2.76
N HIS A 54 -21.94 8.62 2.22
CA HIS A 54 -22.43 9.77 2.95
C HIS A 54 -23.95 9.83 2.82
N VAL A 55 -24.64 9.69 3.96
CA VAL A 55 -26.10 9.52 4.03
C VAL A 55 -26.67 10.54 5.03
N PRO A 56 -27.86 11.12 4.79
CA PRO A 56 -28.52 11.97 5.78
C PRO A 56 -28.63 11.24 7.13
N ARG A 57 -28.39 11.97 8.24
CA ARG A 57 -28.38 11.40 9.59
C ARG A 57 -29.65 10.62 9.94
N GLN A 58 -30.80 11.04 9.43
CA GLN A 58 -32.10 10.39 9.67
C GLN A 58 -32.21 9.03 8.97
N GLU A 59 -31.58 8.85 7.82
CA GLU A 59 -31.67 7.64 6.99
C GLU A 59 -30.52 6.67 7.25
N LEU A 60 -29.55 7.04 8.09
CA LEU A 60 -28.35 6.24 8.35
C LEU A 60 -28.69 4.85 8.90
N GLN A 61 -29.67 4.75 9.81
CA GLN A 61 -30.04 3.46 10.42
C GLN A 61 -30.64 2.51 9.39
N ASP A 62 -31.46 3.01 8.47
CA ASP A 62 -32.07 2.19 7.43
C ASP A 62 -31.05 1.84 6.36
N HIS A 63 -30.18 2.78 5.99
CA HIS A 63 -29.04 2.51 5.10
C HIS A 63 -28.15 1.39 5.65
N GLN A 64 -27.84 1.36 6.94
CA GLN A 64 -26.99 0.30 7.52
C GLN A 64 -27.63 -1.10 7.45
N LYS A 65 -28.96 -1.20 7.44
CA LYS A 65 -29.66 -2.48 7.27
C LYS A 65 -29.59 -2.97 5.83
N SER A 66 -29.67 -2.07 4.85
CA SER A 66 -29.73 -2.38 3.42
C SER A 66 -28.46 -1.99 2.65
N CYS A 67 -27.32 -1.80 3.33
CA CYS A 67 -26.09 -1.34 2.69
C CYS A 67 -25.53 -2.45 1.79
N PRO A 68 -25.19 -2.17 0.51
CA PRO A 68 -24.66 -3.18 -0.40
C PRO A 68 -23.31 -3.75 0.09
N ASP A 69 -22.48 -2.92 0.71
CA ASP A 69 -21.16 -3.31 1.20
C ASP A 69 -21.19 -4.09 2.52
N ARG A 70 -22.38 -4.22 3.15
CA ARG A 70 -22.53 -5.00 4.38
C ARG A 70 -22.19 -6.47 4.14
N ALA A 71 -22.65 -7.03 3.02
CA ALA A 71 -22.43 -8.43 2.68
C ALA A 71 -20.95 -8.78 2.56
N LEU A 72 -20.13 -7.87 2.03
CA LEU A 72 -18.68 -8.07 1.89
C LEU A 72 -17.98 -8.22 3.25
N ILE A 73 -18.36 -7.39 4.23
CA ILE A 73 -17.80 -7.44 5.58
C ILE A 73 -18.30 -8.68 6.32
N GLU A 74 -19.55 -9.04 6.10
CA GLU A 74 -20.17 -10.22 6.70
C GLU A 74 -19.50 -11.51 6.23
N VAL A 75 -19.29 -11.67 4.92
CA VAL A 75 -18.54 -12.79 4.35
C VAL A 75 -17.14 -12.87 4.95
N TYR A 76 -16.41 -11.75 4.96
CA TYR A 76 -15.06 -11.70 5.52
C TYR A 76 -15.02 -12.17 6.98
N LYS A 77 -16.00 -11.75 7.79
CA LYS A 77 -16.08 -12.15 9.19
C LYS A 77 -16.22 -13.67 9.34
N TYR A 78 -17.12 -14.28 8.58
CA TYR A 78 -17.39 -15.72 8.70
C TYR A 78 -16.30 -16.60 8.08
N THR A 79 -15.58 -16.13 7.06
CA THR A 79 -14.48 -16.89 6.44
C THR A 79 -13.20 -16.92 7.31
N LEU A 80 -13.02 -15.96 8.21
CA LEU A 80 -11.86 -15.95 9.12
C LEU A 80 -12.03 -16.89 10.32
N ASP A 81 -13.28 -17.19 10.69
CA ASP A 81 -13.56 -18.07 11.84
C ASP A 81 -13.24 -19.54 11.51
N GLU A 82 -13.19 -19.94 10.23
CA GLU A 82 -12.89 -21.32 9.81
C GLU A 82 -11.47 -21.79 10.15
N ASP A 83 -10.51 -20.85 10.29
CA ASP A 83 -9.13 -21.16 10.70
C ASP A 83 -8.95 -21.22 12.23
N THR A 84 -9.94 -20.78 13.02
CA THR A 84 -9.87 -20.80 14.50
C THR A 84 -10.85 -21.75 15.17
N SER A 85 -11.79 -22.34 14.42
CA SER A 85 -12.76 -23.30 14.96
C SER A 85 -12.30 -24.77 14.94
N ASN A 86 -11.11 -25.07 14.41
CA ASN A 86 -10.49 -26.40 14.56
C ASN A 86 -9.60 -26.49 15.82
N THR A 87 -10.07 -25.98 16.96
CA THR A 87 -9.67 -26.59 18.23
C THR A 87 -10.61 -27.78 18.46
N ASP A 88 -10.32 -28.87 17.75
CA ASP A 88 -10.80 -30.18 18.16
C ASP A 88 -10.22 -30.44 19.55
N ASN A 89 -11.01 -30.15 20.60
CA ASN A 89 -10.70 -30.50 21.99
C ASN A 89 -10.88 -32.01 22.20
N SER A 90 -10.33 -32.81 21.28
CA SER A 90 -10.03 -34.20 21.55
C SER A 90 -8.76 -34.23 22.40
N PRO A 91 -8.73 -34.93 23.55
CA PRO A 91 -7.51 -35.04 24.34
C PRO A 91 -6.43 -35.69 23.47
N GLN A 92 -5.47 -34.87 23.04
CA GLN A 92 -4.31 -35.33 22.29
C GLN A 92 -3.46 -36.21 23.22
N THR A 93 -3.03 -37.37 22.73
CA THR A 93 -2.07 -38.19 23.47
C THR A 93 -0.73 -37.44 23.57
N GLU A 94 0.06 -37.71 24.60
CA GLU A 94 1.37 -37.05 24.82
C GLU A 94 2.29 -37.15 23.57
N GLU A 95 2.18 -38.25 22.83
CA GLU A 95 2.89 -38.50 21.57
C GLU A 95 2.50 -37.55 20.43
N GLN A 96 1.22 -37.19 20.34
CA GLN A 96 0.72 -36.24 19.33
C GLN A 96 1.19 -34.81 19.62
N LEU A 97 1.27 -34.44 20.90
CA LEU A 97 1.77 -33.14 21.32
C LEU A 97 3.28 -32.99 21.04
N GLU A 98 4.05 -34.06 21.27
CA GLU A 98 5.49 -34.08 20.99
C GLU A 98 5.78 -34.02 19.49
N GLN A 99 5.00 -34.72 18.66
CA GLN A 99 5.10 -34.66 17.20
C GLN A 99 4.72 -33.28 16.65
N ALA A 100 3.66 -32.65 17.19
CA ALA A 100 3.29 -31.29 16.83
C ALA A 100 4.38 -30.27 17.23
N ALA A 101 4.93 -30.39 18.43
CA ALA A 101 6.03 -29.55 18.90
C ALA A 101 7.31 -29.76 18.08
N ALA A 102 7.63 -31.00 17.68
CA ALA A 102 8.77 -31.29 16.82
C ALA A 102 8.58 -30.73 15.40
N ALA A 103 7.38 -30.85 14.83
CA ALA A 103 7.04 -30.25 13.54
C ALA A 103 7.04 -28.71 13.59
N GLN A 104 6.73 -28.13 14.75
CA GLN A 104 6.79 -26.70 14.98
C GLN A 104 8.24 -26.21 15.12
N ARG A 105 9.09 -26.92 15.87
CA ARG A 105 10.54 -26.65 15.96
C ARG A 105 11.24 -26.74 14.61
N LEU A 106 10.92 -27.75 13.80
CA LEU A 106 11.44 -27.90 12.44
C LEU A 106 11.00 -26.76 11.50
N ARG A 107 9.81 -26.17 11.70
CA ARG A 107 9.36 -25.00 10.92
C ARG A 107 10.03 -23.70 11.34
N GLU A 108 10.37 -23.56 12.63
CA GLU A 108 10.98 -22.35 13.18
C GLU A 108 12.45 -22.16 12.76
N GLU A 109 13.14 -23.23 12.35
CA GLU A 109 14.58 -23.18 12.02
C GLU A 109 14.91 -22.61 10.63
N ASP A 110 13.96 -22.59 9.66
CA ASP A 110 14.29 -22.29 8.26
C ASP A 110 13.81 -20.91 7.72
N GLU A 111 12.93 -20.16 8.42
CA GLU A 111 12.32 -18.94 7.86
C GLU A 111 12.13 -17.76 8.84
N ASN A 112 13.07 -17.54 9.76
CA ASN A 112 13.01 -16.34 10.59
C ASN A 112 13.54 -15.11 9.85
N TRP A 113 12.63 -14.33 9.25
CA TRP A 113 12.93 -13.03 8.65
C TRP A 113 13.42 -11.98 9.67
N ASP A 114 13.19 -12.19 10.98
CA ASP A 114 13.60 -11.27 12.05
C ASP A 114 15.05 -11.49 12.52
N ASP A 115 15.67 -12.64 12.20
CA ASP A 115 17.06 -12.95 12.59
C ASP A 115 18.10 -12.51 11.54
N MET A 116 17.68 -11.83 10.49
CA MET A 116 18.59 -11.27 9.49
C MET A 116 19.30 -10.02 10.07
N ASP A 117 20.44 -10.26 10.74
CA ASP A 117 21.40 -9.25 11.19
C ASP A 117 22.17 -8.58 10.01
N ALA A 118 21.43 -8.14 8.99
CA ALA A 118 21.98 -7.37 7.89
C ALA A 118 22.21 -5.91 8.34
N PRO A 119 23.35 -5.29 7.99
CA PRO A 119 23.54 -3.88 8.26
C PRO A 119 22.48 -3.05 7.52
N ARG A 120 22.04 -1.96 8.16
CA ARG A 120 21.04 -1.06 7.56
C ARG A 120 21.55 -0.54 6.21
N TYR A 121 20.76 -0.71 5.16
CA TYR A 121 21.04 -0.14 3.85
C TYR A 121 21.17 1.39 3.93
N ASN A 122 22.31 1.93 3.45
CA ASN A 122 22.55 3.36 3.34
C ASN A 122 22.46 3.81 1.86
N PRO A 123 21.36 4.46 1.44
CA PRO A 123 21.21 4.91 0.06
C PRO A 123 22.29 5.90 -0.38
N ALA A 124 22.83 6.69 0.54
CA ALA A 124 23.82 7.71 0.21
C ALA A 124 25.14 7.08 -0.26
N GLU A 125 25.61 6.05 0.46
CA GLU A 125 26.81 5.29 0.10
C GLU A 125 26.62 4.55 -1.22
N TYR A 126 25.46 3.92 -1.40
CA TYR A 126 25.13 3.23 -2.64
C TYR A 126 25.17 4.19 -3.84
N CYS A 127 24.61 5.39 -3.69
CA CYS A 127 24.61 6.40 -4.74
C CYS A 127 26.00 6.95 -5.09
N MET A 128 26.98 6.86 -4.18
CA MET A 128 28.36 7.25 -4.47
C MET A 128 29.09 6.18 -5.28
N THR A 129 28.85 4.91 -4.97
CA THR A 129 29.53 3.75 -5.58
C THR A 129 28.91 3.30 -6.90
N HIS A 130 27.62 3.58 -7.14
CA HIS A 130 26.89 3.14 -8.32
C HIS A 130 26.60 4.30 -9.28
N PRO A 131 26.36 4.02 -10.59
CA PRO A 131 26.07 5.02 -11.61
C PRO A 131 24.63 5.58 -11.49
N VAL A 132 24.29 6.10 -10.31
CA VAL A 132 23.01 6.73 -9.98
C VAL A 132 23.14 8.24 -10.14
N ILE A 133 22.18 8.88 -10.83
CA ILE A 133 22.16 10.32 -11.03
C ILE A 133 21.73 11.03 -9.74
N ARG A 134 22.61 11.87 -9.17
CA ARG A 134 22.35 12.64 -7.94
C ARG A 134 21.93 14.08 -8.25
N LYS A 135 21.21 14.72 -7.33
CA LYS A 135 20.71 16.12 -7.46
C LYS A 135 21.47 17.07 -6.53
N ALA A 136 21.81 18.25 -7.02
CA ALA A 136 22.39 19.35 -6.23
C ALA A 136 21.29 20.24 -5.62
N THR A 137 20.73 19.82 -4.48
CA THR A 137 19.72 20.58 -3.72
C THR A 137 20.37 21.67 -2.87
N HIS A 138 19.73 22.84 -2.76
CA HIS A 138 20.14 23.96 -1.87
C HIS A 138 21.57 24.52 -2.05
N MET A 139 22.19 24.27 -3.20
CA MET A 139 23.51 24.81 -3.54
C MET A 139 23.44 26.13 -4.32
N THR A 140 24.49 26.94 -4.23
CA THR A 140 24.67 28.15 -5.04
C THR A 140 24.85 27.78 -6.53
N PRO A 141 24.70 28.74 -7.47
CA PRO A 141 24.90 28.45 -8.90
C PRO A 141 26.30 27.91 -9.24
N SER A 142 27.36 28.37 -8.57
CA SER A 142 28.74 27.89 -8.80
C SER A 142 28.90 26.45 -8.32
N GLU A 143 28.47 26.17 -7.09
CA GLU A 143 28.50 24.83 -6.50
C GLU A 143 27.68 23.82 -7.33
N LYS A 144 26.52 24.24 -7.86
CA LYS A 144 25.72 23.40 -8.77
C LYS A 144 26.48 23.05 -10.06
N ARG A 145 27.28 23.98 -10.59
CA ARG A 145 28.09 23.74 -11.79
C ARG A 145 29.20 22.74 -11.49
N GLU A 146 29.90 22.92 -10.38
CA GLU A 146 30.96 22.02 -9.90
C GLU A 146 30.42 20.62 -9.59
N PHE A 147 29.25 20.54 -8.95
CA PHE A 147 28.59 19.28 -8.69
C PHE A 147 28.28 18.53 -10.00
N ARG A 148 27.77 19.22 -11.02
CA ARG A 148 27.49 18.60 -12.34
C ARG A 148 28.75 18.15 -13.05
N THR A 149 29.87 18.87 -12.92
CA THR A 149 31.14 18.44 -13.52
C THR A 149 31.69 17.20 -12.81
N ASN A 150 31.68 17.21 -11.47
CA ASN A 150 32.15 16.09 -10.66
C ASN A 150 31.30 14.84 -10.87
N GLU A 151 29.96 14.98 -10.94
CA GLU A 151 29.07 13.85 -11.23
C GLU A 151 29.30 13.27 -12.63
N ARG A 152 29.58 14.09 -13.66
CA ARG A 152 29.95 13.55 -14.99
C ARG A 152 31.21 12.71 -14.93
N ILE A 153 32.25 13.20 -14.25
CA ILE A 153 33.53 12.49 -14.10
C ILE A 153 33.31 11.18 -13.32
N ARG A 154 32.54 11.23 -12.23
CA ARG A 154 32.23 10.06 -11.40
C ARG A 154 31.49 8.99 -12.19
N ILE A 155 30.42 9.35 -12.90
CA ILE A 155 29.62 8.41 -13.69
C ILE A 155 30.46 7.77 -14.80
N ASP A 156 31.28 8.56 -15.51
CA ASP A 156 32.15 8.03 -16.56
C ASP A 156 33.19 7.03 -16.00
N ALA A 157 33.81 7.36 -14.87
CA ALA A 157 34.74 6.46 -14.18
C ALA A 157 34.06 5.15 -13.72
N LEU A 158 32.85 5.22 -13.17
CA LEU A 158 32.08 4.05 -12.73
C LEU A 158 31.62 3.19 -13.91
N ASN A 159 31.16 3.79 -15.00
CA ASN A 159 30.80 3.06 -16.21
C ASN A 159 32.02 2.32 -16.79
N LYS A 160 33.19 2.97 -16.77
CA LYS A 160 34.45 2.35 -17.21
C LYS A 160 34.89 1.21 -16.29
N SER A 161 34.72 1.33 -14.97
CA SER A 161 35.05 0.24 -14.03
C SER A 161 34.10 -0.94 -14.17
N MET A 162 32.79 -0.70 -14.31
CA MET A 162 31.80 -1.76 -14.56
C MET A 162 32.06 -2.50 -15.86
N ALA A 163 32.36 -1.78 -16.95
CA ALA A 163 32.70 -2.39 -18.23
C ALA A 163 33.92 -3.31 -18.11
N LYS A 164 34.97 -2.87 -17.42
CA LYS A 164 36.17 -3.70 -17.15
C LYS A 164 35.85 -4.94 -16.31
N ASN A 165 35.05 -4.79 -15.26
CA ASN A 165 34.69 -5.92 -14.39
C ASN A 165 33.86 -6.97 -15.16
N SER A 166 32.98 -6.53 -16.07
CA SER A 166 32.19 -7.41 -16.94
C SER A 166 33.01 -8.17 -17.99
N LEU A 167 34.16 -7.63 -18.38
CA LEU A 167 35.10 -8.29 -19.31
C LEU A 167 35.98 -9.30 -18.58
N SER A 168 36.40 -9.00 -17.34
CA SER A 168 37.20 -9.89 -16.50
C SER A 168 36.41 -11.13 -16.05
N SER A 169 35.13 -11.00 -15.72
CA SER A 169 34.29 -12.14 -15.32
C SER A 169 34.00 -13.10 -16.49
N LYS A 170 33.93 -12.59 -17.73
CA LYS A 170 33.78 -13.41 -18.94
C LYS A 170 35.06 -14.17 -19.34
N ALA A 171 36.23 -13.68 -18.93
CA ALA A 171 37.51 -14.33 -19.21
C ALA A 171 37.82 -15.48 -18.23
N ASN A 172 37.21 -15.49 -17.05
CA ASN A 172 37.46 -16.47 -15.98
C ASN A 172 36.49 -17.67 -16.00
N ILE A 173 35.62 -17.74 -17.02
CA ILE A 173 34.72 -18.87 -17.30
C ILE A 173 35.25 -19.56 -18.56
N LYS A 174 36.35 -20.29 -18.41
CA LYS A 174 36.87 -21.25 -19.41
C LYS A 174 37.61 -22.36 -18.69
#